data_AF-I7LZV6-F1
#
_entry.id   AF-I7LZV6-F1
#
_cell.length_a   1.000
_cell.length_b   1.000
_cell.length_c   1.000
_cell.angle_alpha   90.00
_cell.angle_beta   90.00
_cell.angle_gamma   90.00
#
_symmetry.space_group_name_H-M   'P 1'
#
loop_
_entity.id
_entity.type
_entity.pdbx_description
1 polymer ?
#
loop_
_entity_poly.entity_id
_entity_poly.type
_entity_poly.pdbx_seq_one_letter_code
_entity_poly.pdbx_strand_id
1 'polypeptide(L)'
;MTNTAVDSKSGDKKAFEQIVSEQQQKVKDQYKQTTMFIRENYLPHFNLYQKTMIYKKMACYEQNLADPSVYYSCIEKIDQNMQTNSMRLQQKFARIDEKDKECQDSCTKNFSGSDNFITCMQKCSDILKKQSIDIYEEFYKSTISDLPEFKKIRK
;
A
#
# COMPACT_ATOMS: atom_id res chain seq x y z
N MET A 1 -3.12 31.56 -57.18
CA MET A 1 -2.80 31.33 -55.75
C MET A 1 -3.51 30.05 -55.34
N THR A 2 -2.82 28.91 -55.39
CA THR A 2 -3.39 27.61 -55.04
C THR A 2 -2.92 27.23 -53.64
N ASN A 3 -3.87 27.19 -52.71
CA ASN A 3 -3.69 26.69 -51.34
C ASN A 3 -3.29 25.21 -51.40
N THR A 4 -2.11 24.90 -50.88
CA THR A 4 -1.68 23.52 -50.64
C THR A 4 -2.22 23.11 -49.27
N ALA A 5 -3.25 22.26 -49.27
CA ALA A 5 -3.69 21.56 -48.08
C ALA A 5 -2.58 20.61 -47.62
N VAL A 6 -2.14 20.77 -46.37
CA VAL A 6 -1.21 19.84 -45.73
C VAL A 6 -2.03 18.64 -45.25
N ASP A 7 -2.02 17.58 -46.06
CA ASP A 7 -2.45 16.24 -45.64
C ASP A 7 -1.43 15.69 -44.63
N SER A 8 -1.77 15.78 -43.35
CA SER A 8 -1.02 15.13 -42.28
C SER A 8 -1.35 13.63 -42.26
N LYS A 9 -0.29 12.81 -42.30
CA LYS A 9 -0.27 11.39 -42.63
C LYS A 9 -0.94 10.49 -41.57
N SER A 10 -1.78 9.57 -42.03
CA SER A 10 -2.35 8.41 -41.31
C SER A 10 -1.32 7.53 -40.57
N GLY A 11 -0.04 7.55 -40.98
CA GLY A 11 1.05 6.81 -40.34
C GLY A 11 1.46 7.31 -38.95
N ASP A 12 1.35 8.62 -38.70
CA ASP A 12 1.76 9.21 -37.41
C ASP A 12 0.76 8.88 -36.28
N LYS A 13 -0.50 8.67 -36.63
CA LYS A 13 -1.56 8.33 -35.67
C LYS A 13 -1.40 6.91 -35.11
N LYS A 14 -1.06 5.93 -35.96
CA LYS A 14 -0.80 4.55 -35.51
C LYS A 14 0.46 4.42 -34.65
N ALA A 15 1.52 5.14 -35.01
CA ALA A 15 2.75 5.17 -34.22
C ALA A 15 2.51 5.83 -32.85
N PHE A 16 1.75 6.93 -32.81
CA PHE A 16 1.35 7.58 -31.56
C PHE A 16 0.47 6.70 -30.67
N GLU A 17 -0.56 6.05 -31.23
CA GLU A 17 -1.43 5.12 -30.50
C GLU A 17 -0.65 3.93 -29.92
N GLN A 18 0.33 3.43 -30.66
CA GLN A 18 1.20 2.34 -30.19
C GLN A 18 2.12 2.78 -29.05
N ILE A 19 2.73 3.97 -29.14
CA ILE A 19 3.56 4.53 -28.06
C ILE A 19 2.73 4.75 -26.79
N VAL A 20 1.51 5.29 -26.91
CA VAL A 20 0.61 5.48 -25.76
C VAL A 20 0.22 4.14 -25.12
N SER A 21 -0.05 3.12 -25.92
CA SER A 21 -0.36 1.76 -25.43
C SER A 21 0.82 1.14 -24.67
N GLU A 22 2.04 1.24 -25.21
CA GLU A 22 3.26 0.74 -24.58
C GLU A 22 3.57 1.50 -23.26
N GLN A 23 3.35 2.81 -23.24
CA GLN A 23 3.50 3.63 -22.03
C GLN A 23 2.49 3.24 -20.95
N GLN A 24 1.23 3.03 -21.30
CA GLN A 24 0.20 2.57 -20.36
C GLN A 24 0.52 1.17 -19.80
N GLN A 25 1.04 0.26 -20.64
CA GLN A 25 1.40 -1.08 -20.18
C GLN A 25 2.57 -1.04 -19.19
N LYS A 26 3.59 -0.22 -19.44
CA LYS A 26 4.73 -0.03 -18.52
C LYS A 26 4.27 0.49 -17.15
N VAL A 27 3.34 1.44 -17.11
CA VAL A 27 2.77 1.94 -15.85
C VAL A 27 2.03 0.84 -15.10
N LYS A 28 1.21 0.03 -15.79
CA LYS A 28 0.49 -1.10 -15.17
C LYS A 28 1.44 -2.13 -14.56
N ASP A 29 2.48 -2.51 -15.29
CA ASP A 29 3.45 -3.49 -14.82
C ASP A 29 4.22 -2.98 -13.59
N GLN A 30 4.53 -1.69 -13.54
CA GLN A 30 5.17 -1.08 -12.38
C GLN A 30 4.28 -1.09 -11.13
N TYR A 31 3.01 -0.68 -11.25
CA TYR A 31 2.07 -0.71 -10.12
C TYR A 31 1.79 -2.15 -9.64
N LYS A 32 1.80 -3.12 -10.57
CA LYS A 32 1.73 -4.55 -10.23
C LYS A 32 2.95 -4.98 -9.41
N GLN A 33 4.16 -4.62 -9.81
CA GLN A 33 5.39 -4.93 -9.07
C GLN A 33 5.38 -4.28 -7.68
N THR A 34 4.94 -3.02 -7.57
CA THR A 34 4.82 -2.32 -6.29
C THR A 34 3.82 -3.01 -5.37
N THR A 35 2.65 -3.41 -5.89
CA THR A 35 1.65 -4.16 -5.11
C THR A 35 2.19 -5.52 -4.65
N MET A 36 2.94 -6.22 -5.48
CA MET A 36 3.58 -7.49 -5.10
C MET A 36 4.62 -7.29 -4.00
N PHE A 37 5.52 -6.31 -4.17
CA PHE A 37 6.53 -5.96 -3.17
C PHE A 37 5.88 -5.64 -1.82
N ILE A 38 4.83 -4.81 -1.85
CA ILE A 38 4.00 -4.47 -0.70
C ILE A 38 3.54 -5.78 -0.03
N ARG A 39 2.81 -6.62 -0.75
CA ARG A 39 2.27 -7.87 -0.22
C ARG A 39 3.32 -8.78 0.42
N GLU A 40 4.47 -8.96 -0.25
CA GLU A 40 5.56 -9.83 0.22
C GLU A 40 6.20 -9.33 1.52
N ASN A 41 6.33 -8.01 1.67
CA ASN A 41 6.90 -7.41 2.89
C ASN A 41 5.90 -7.40 4.06
N TYR A 42 4.60 -7.41 3.81
CA TYR A 42 3.60 -7.19 4.86
C TYR A 42 2.97 -8.46 5.42
N LEU A 43 2.84 -9.52 4.63
CA LEU A 43 2.29 -10.79 5.10
C LEU A 43 3.02 -11.36 6.34
N PRO A 44 4.37 -11.36 6.41
CA PRO A 44 5.08 -11.87 7.58
C PRO A 44 4.74 -11.10 8.87
N HIS A 45 4.65 -9.77 8.76
CA HIS A 45 4.35 -8.90 9.89
C HIS A 45 2.89 -9.05 10.36
N PHE A 46 1.94 -9.18 9.43
CA PHE A 46 0.53 -9.42 9.76
C PHE A 46 0.34 -10.75 10.49
N ASN A 47 1.00 -11.81 10.01
CA ASN A 47 0.97 -13.11 10.66
C ASN A 47 1.54 -13.06 12.08
N LEU A 48 2.62 -12.32 12.28
CA LEU A 48 3.21 -12.13 13.60
C LEU A 48 2.25 -11.36 14.54
N TYR A 49 1.60 -10.32 14.05
CA TYR A 49 0.57 -9.59 14.80
C TYR A 49 -0.57 -10.51 15.25
N GLN A 50 -1.16 -11.30 14.34
CA GLN A 50 -2.24 -12.24 14.67
C GLN A 50 -1.80 -13.26 15.72
N LYS A 51 -0.61 -13.85 15.54
CA LYS A 51 -0.02 -14.79 16.50
C LYS A 51 0.14 -14.17 17.88
N THR A 52 0.56 -12.91 17.95
CA THR A 52 0.69 -12.15 19.20
C THR A 52 -0.64 -11.99 19.92
N MET A 53 -1.70 -11.64 19.18
CA MET A 53 -3.02 -11.46 19.78
C MET A 53 -3.56 -12.78 20.34
N ILE A 54 -3.32 -13.90 19.65
CA ILE A 54 -3.66 -15.24 20.17
C ILE A 54 -2.91 -15.52 21.48
N TYR A 55 -1.60 -15.26 21.54
CA TYR A 55 -0.83 -15.45 22.78
C TYR A 55 -1.32 -14.58 23.93
N LYS A 56 -1.71 -13.32 23.66
CA LYS A 56 -2.31 -12.45 24.69
C LYS A 56 -3.63 -13.03 25.21
N LYS A 57 -4.48 -13.58 24.33
CA LYS A 57 -5.73 -14.24 24.73
C LYS A 57 -5.49 -15.50 25.56
N MET A 58 -4.51 -16.32 25.17
CA MET A 58 -4.09 -17.50 25.95
C MET A 58 -3.59 -17.09 27.34
N ALA A 59 -2.77 -16.04 27.44
CA ALA A 59 -2.30 -15.52 28.73
C ALA A 59 -3.45 -15.01 29.61
N CYS A 60 -4.44 -14.31 29.03
CA CYS A 60 -5.66 -13.93 29.78
C CYS A 60 -6.38 -15.14 30.35
N TYR A 61 -6.49 -16.23 29.57
CA TYR A 61 -7.11 -17.47 30.02
C TYR A 61 -6.32 -18.10 31.18
N GLU A 62 -5.01 -18.31 31.00
CA GLU A 62 -4.15 -18.94 32.00
C GLU A 62 -4.11 -18.18 33.33
N GLN A 63 -4.08 -16.84 33.29
CA GLN A 63 -3.95 -16.01 34.48
C GLN A 63 -5.26 -15.80 35.24
N ASN A 64 -6.41 -15.91 34.56
CA ASN A 64 -7.72 -15.54 35.12
C ASN A 64 -8.72 -16.70 35.12
N LEU A 65 -8.24 -17.95 35.02
CA LEU A 65 -9.03 -19.19 35.01
C LEU A 65 -10.05 -19.28 36.16
N ALA A 66 -9.73 -18.70 37.31
CA ALA A 66 -10.57 -18.75 38.51
C ALA A 66 -11.60 -17.61 38.60
N ASP A 67 -11.46 -16.53 37.83
CA ASP A 67 -12.37 -15.37 37.85
C ASP A 67 -12.85 -15.02 36.43
N PRO A 68 -14.07 -15.45 36.06
CA PRO A 68 -14.65 -15.16 34.76
C PRO A 68 -14.76 -13.67 34.45
N SER A 69 -15.03 -12.81 35.44
CA SER A 69 -15.19 -11.36 35.22
C SER A 69 -13.89 -10.73 34.76
N VAL A 70 -12.78 -11.07 35.42
CA VAL A 70 -11.45 -10.58 35.07
C VAL A 70 -11.01 -11.16 33.73
N TYR A 71 -11.29 -12.43 33.46
CA TYR A 71 -11.05 -13.04 32.14
C TYR A 71 -11.76 -12.29 31.01
N TYR A 72 -13.08 -12.06 31.12
CA TYR A 72 -13.85 -11.37 30.08
C TYR A 72 -13.37 -9.94 29.88
N SER A 73 -13.05 -9.21 30.96
CA SER A 73 -12.48 -7.86 30.85
C SER A 73 -11.11 -7.85 30.15
N CYS A 74 -10.27 -8.87 30.40
CA CYS A 74 -8.97 -9.03 29.75
C CYS A 74 -9.12 -9.27 28.24
N ILE A 75 -10.04 -10.17 27.84
CA ILE A 75 -10.33 -10.45 26.43
C ILE A 75 -10.93 -9.23 25.73
N GLU A 76 -11.88 -8.54 26.35
CA GLU A 76 -12.52 -7.36 25.79
C GLU A 76 -11.49 -6.26 25.49
N LYS A 77 -10.54 -6.01 26.40
CA LYS A 77 -9.44 -5.06 26.15
C LYS A 77 -8.57 -5.47 24.96
N ILE A 78 -8.29 -6.75 24.78
CA ILE A 78 -7.53 -7.24 23.62
C ILE A 78 -8.33 -6.99 22.34
N ASP A 79 -9.61 -7.33 22.33
CA ASP A 79 -10.47 -7.17 21.15
C ASP A 79 -10.67 -5.69 20.78
N GLN A 80 -10.88 -4.82 21.77
CA GLN A 80 -10.93 -3.37 21.56
C GLN A 80 -9.62 -2.85 20.95
N ASN A 81 -8.46 -3.25 21.49
CA ASN A 81 -7.17 -2.87 20.93
C ASN A 81 -7.00 -3.37 19.49
N MET A 82 -7.43 -4.60 19.19
CA MET A 82 -7.40 -5.14 17.84
C MET A 82 -8.27 -4.34 16.88
N GLN A 83 -9.47 -3.95 17.31
CA GLN A 83 -10.40 -3.15 16.53
C GLN A 83 -9.85 -1.75 16.26
N THR A 84 -9.35 -1.06 17.29
CA THR A 84 -8.72 0.27 17.16
C THR A 84 -7.53 0.22 16.21
N ASN A 85 -6.67 -0.78 16.35
CA ASN A 85 -5.53 -0.98 15.47
C ASN A 85 -5.96 -1.21 14.01
N SER A 86 -7.00 -2.02 13.79
CA SER A 86 -7.54 -2.30 12.46
C SER A 86 -8.13 -1.03 11.81
N MET A 87 -8.92 -0.25 12.57
CA MET A 87 -9.48 1.01 12.09
C MET A 87 -8.39 2.04 11.76
N ARG A 88 -7.39 2.18 12.63
CA ARG A 88 -6.25 3.08 12.40
C ARG A 88 -5.50 2.70 11.13
N LEU A 89 -5.28 1.41 10.91
CA LEU A 89 -4.60 0.92 9.71
C LEU A 89 -5.42 1.21 8.44
N GLN A 90 -6.73 0.94 8.47
CA GLN A 90 -7.64 1.24 7.36
C GLN A 90 -7.66 2.73 7.00
N GLN A 91 -7.73 3.61 8.00
CA GLN A 91 -7.69 5.06 7.78
C GLN A 91 -6.38 5.51 7.13
N LYS A 92 -5.25 4.91 7.51
CA LYS A 92 -3.97 5.25 6.89
C LYS A 92 -3.87 4.75 5.45
N PHE A 93 -4.41 3.57 5.13
CA PHE A 93 -4.50 3.10 3.75
C PHE A 93 -5.35 4.03 2.89
N ALA A 94 -6.54 4.40 3.35
CA ALA A 94 -7.41 5.32 2.61
C ALA A 94 -6.68 6.63 2.24
N ARG A 95 -5.88 7.19 3.16
CA ARG A 95 -5.07 8.39 2.90
C ARG A 95 -3.95 8.16 1.89
N ILE A 96 -3.37 6.97 1.84
CA ILE A 96 -2.38 6.64 0.81
C ILE A 96 -3.07 6.54 -0.55
N ASP A 97 -4.20 5.85 -0.63
CA ASP A 97 -4.94 5.67 -1.89
C ASP A 97 -5.37 7.04 -2.45
N GLU A 98 -5.82 7.95 -1.58
CA GLU A 98 -6.13 9.35 -1.95
C GLU A 98 -4.89 10.07 -2.50
N LYS A 99 -3.76 10.01 -1.81
CA LYS A 99 -2.51 10.67 -2.23
C LYS A 99 -1.93 10.09 -3.52
N ASP A 100 -1.99 8.78 -3.70
CA ASP A 100 -1.55 8.14 -4.92
C ASP A 100 -2.44 8.57 -6.08
N LYS A 101 -3.77 8.58 -5.90
CA LYS A 101 -4.70 9.11 -6.90
C LYS A 101 -4.41 10.58 -7.26
N GLU A 102 -4.22 11.44 -6.28
CA GLU A 102 -3.84 12.85 -6.51
C GLU A 102 -2.53 12.97 -7.31
N CYS A 103 -1.55 12.12 -7.01
CA CYS A 103 -0.29 12.06 -7.74
C CYS A 103 -0.50 11.65 -9.20
N GLN A 104 -1.25 10.58 -9.44
CA GLN A 104 -1.57 10.09 -10.78
C GLN A 104 -2.37 11.11 -11.59
N ASP A 105 -3.35 11.78 -10.98
CA ASP A 105 -4.16 12.83 -11.60
C ASP A 105 -3.27 14.03 -12.00
N SER A 106 -2.33 14.42 -11.13
CA SER A 106 -1.34 15.45 -11.44
C SER A 106 -0.42 15.05 -12.60
N CYS A 107 0.05 13.80 -12.63
CA CYS A 107 0.87 13.31 -13.73
C CYS A 107 0.11 13.29 -15.06
N THR A 108 -1.15 12.85 -15.04
CA THR A 108 -2.03 12.84 -16.20
C THR A 108 -2.30 14.27 -16.70
N LYS A 109 -2.61 15.20 -15.80
CA LYS A 109 -2.90 16.58 -16.16
C LYS A 109 -1.71 17.32 -16.77
N ASN A 110 -0.51 17.11 -16.22
CA ASN A 110 0.67 17.92 -16.58
C ASN A 110 1.56 17.28 -17.64
N PHE A 111 1.51 15.95 -17.81
CA PHE A 111 2.48 15.23 -18.64
C PHE A 111 1.85 14.26 -19.65
N SER A 112 0.52 14.18 -19.77
CA SER A 112 -0.13 13.27 -20.73
C SER A 112 0.39 13.47 -22.16
N GLY A 113 0.77 12.37 -22.81
CA GLY A 113 1.33 12.37 -24.17
C GLY A 113 2.78 12.88 -24.28
N SER A 114 3.48 13.09 -23.16
CA SER A 114 4.90 13.47 -23.13
C SER A 114 5.78 12.33 -22.64
N ASP A 115 7.07 12.35 -23.00
CA ASP A 115 8.08 11.40 -22.49
C ASP A 115 8.22 11.45 -20.95
N ASN A 116 7.83 12.56 -20.33
CA ASN A 116 7.90 12.77 -18.88
C ASN A 116 6.77 12.08 -18.11
N PHE A 117 5.72 11.58 -18.79
CA PHE A 117 4.59 10.91 -18.15
C PHE A 117 5.04 9.69 -17.35
N ILE A 118 5.86 8.82 -17.96
CA ILE A 118 6.37 7.60 -17.34
C ILE A 118 7.21 7.93 -16.10
N THR A 119 8.13 8.89 -16.22
CA THR A 119 8.96 9.34 -15.10
C THR A 119 8.12 9.94 -13.96
N CYS A 120 7.02 10.62 -14.28
CA CYS A 120 6.10 11.13 -13.27
C CYS A 120 5.38 9.99 -12.54
N MET A 121 4.79 9.04 -13.27
CA MET A 121 4.10 7.87 -12.69
C MET A 121 5.05 6.99 -11.87
N GLN A 122 6.32 6.88 -12.31
CA GLN A 122 7.37 6.20 -11.55
C GLN A 122 7.55 6.81 -10.16
N LYS A 123 7.64 8.15 -10.07
CA LYS A 123 7.74 8.85 -8.80
C LYS A 123 6.51 8.62 -7.92
N CYS A 124 5.30 8.61 -8.49
CA CYS A 124 4.09 8.27 -7.72
C CYS A 124 4.17 6.87 -7.14
N SER A 125 4.56 5.87 -7.95
CA SER A 125 4.74 4.50 -7.49
C SER A 125 5.81 4.37 -6.39
N ASP A 126 6.92 5.10 -6.47
CA ASP A 126 7.97 5.08 -5.45
C ASP A 126 7.50 5.72 -4.13
N ILE A 127 6.73 6.81 -4.23
CA ILE A 127 6.10 7.45 -3.07
C ILE A 127 5.11 6.48 -2.42
N LEU A 128 4.25 5.84 -3.20
CA LEU A 128 3.30 4.83 -2.73
C LEU A 128 4.01 3.70 -1.99
N LYS A 129 5.08 3.15 -2.58
CA LYS A 129 5.91 2.10 -1.98
C LYS A 129 6.48 2.54 -0.64
N LYS A 130 7.07 3.74 -0.57
CA LYS A 130 7.64 4.29 0.66
C LYS A 130 6.60 4.50 1.75
N GLN A 131 5.49 5.18 1.41
CA GLN A 131 4.43 5.45 2.37
C GLN A 131 3.81 4.16 2.92
N SER A 132 3.67 3.15 2.05
CA SER A 132 3.21 1.83 2.47
C SER A 132 4.17 1.28 3.53
N ILE A 133 5.47 1.18 3.25
CA ILE A 133 6.48 0.71 4.21
C ILE A 133 6.38 1.47 5.54
N ASP A 134 6.31 2.80 5.51
CA ASP A 134 6.25 3.65 6.71
C ASP A 134 5.02 3.33 7.59
N ILE A 135 3.84 3.14 6.99
CA ILE A 135 2.62 2.78 7.74
C ILE A 135 2.82 1.45 8.48
N TYR A 136 3.36 0.45 7.78
CA TYR A 136 3.52 -0.87 8.36
C TYR A 136 4.58 -0.86 9.44
N GLU A 137 5.72 -0.21 9.22
CA GLU A 137 6.74 -0.07 10.26
C GLU A 137 6.17 0.59 11.51
N GLU A 138 5.42 1.68 11.36
CA GLU A 138 4.82 2.37 12.50
C GLU A 138 3.80 1.47 13.24
N PHE A 139 2.94 0.77 12.49
CA PHE A 139 1.91 -0.10 13.04
C PHE A 139 2.49 -1.31 13.78
N TYR A 140 3.46 -1.99 13.17
CA TYR A 140 4.03 -3.19 13.79
C TYR A 140 5.00 -2.83 14.92
N LYS A 141 5.77 -1.75 14.79
CA LYS A 141 6.62 -1.27 15.88
C LYS A 141 5.81 -0.85 17.10
N SER A 142 4.62 -0.26 16.94
CA SER A 142 3.78 0.08 18.10
C SER A 142 3.15 -1.13 18.78
N THR A 143 3.09 -2.29 18.10
CA THR A 143 2.18 -3.37 18.50
C THR A 143 2.88 -4.68 18.83
N ILE A 144 4.03 -4.95 18.22
CA ILE A 144 4.79 -6.21 18.33
C ILE A 144 6.31 -6.00 18.49
N SER A 145 6.77 -4.78 18.78
CA SER A 145 8.21 -4.46 18.87
C SER A 145 8.96 -5.21 19.97
N ASP A 146 8.26 -5.60 21.03
CA ASP A 146 8.84 -6.34 22.15
C ASP A 146 9.06 -7.83 21.83
N LEU A 147 8.54 -8.33 20.70
CA LEU A 147 8.70 -9.73 20.33
C LEU A 147 10.05 -10.01 19.66
N PRO A 148 10.78 -11.05 20.11
CA PRO A 148 12.03 -11.46 19.47
C PRO A 148 11.89 -11.78 17.98
N GLU A 149 10.75 -12.32 17.56
CA GLU A 149 10.45 -12.66 16.17
C GLU A 149 10.31 -11.41 15.28
N PHE A 150 9.85 -10.29 15.83
CA PHE A 150 9.75 -9.02 15.08
C PHE A 150 11.14 -8.53 14.65
N LYS A 151 12.14 -8.70 15.51
CA LYS A 151 13.54 -8.35 15.19
C LYS A 151 14.15 -9.23 14.08
N LYS A 152 13.62 -10.44 13.87
CA LYS A 152 14.11 -11.39 12.85
C LYS A 152 13.58 -11.12 11.45
N ILE A 153 12.36 -10.56 11.34
CA ILE A 153 11.70 -10.24 10.06
C ILE A 153 12.07 -8.85 9.52
N ARG A 154 12.76 -8.02 10.30
CA ARG A 154 13.23 -6.67 9.96
C ARG A 154 14.50 -6.65 9.10
N LYS A 155 14.74 -7.66 8.25
CA LYS A 155 15.96 -7.76 7.43
C LYS A 155 15.84 -6.96 6.13
#